data_AF-A0A6L6XBK6-F1
#
_entry.id   AF-A0A6L6XBK6-F1
#
_cell.length_a   1.000
_cell.length_b   1.000
_cell.length_c   1.000
_cell.angle_alpha   90.00
_cell.angle_beta   90.00
_cell.angle_gamma   90.00
#
_symmetry.space_group_name_H-M   'P 1'
#
loop_
_entity.id
_entity.type
_entity.pdbx_description
1 polymer ?
#
loop_
_entity_poly.entity_id
_entity_poly.type
_entity_poly.pdbx_seq_one_letter_code
_entity_poly.pdbx_strand_id
1 'polypeptide(L)'
;MKKKSIIAICAVLVILVLAAVLVLTGNRGNVSNVNRVVGYSALYGENSINEAFDVIEKKFAKDFEGCTLTELRYDKDVENRFAEEIEKYHKENNQELIVVLSTFNTDEKGGDGSFNSNDTYDNWQWYLVKTADKKSWKIINCGY
;
A
#
# COMPACT_ATOMS: atom_id res chain seq x y z
N MET A 1 -7.54 -44.88 -27.35
CA MET A 1 -8.12 -43.80 -26.51
C MET A 1 -7.08 -43.00 -25.69
N LYS A 2 -5.84 -43.49 -25.47
CA LYS A 2 -4.89 -42.87 -24.51
C LYS A 2 -4.27 -41.53 -24.96
N LYS A 3 -3.86 -41.37 -26.23
CA LYS A 3 -3.16 -40.15 -26.70
C LYS A 3 -4.05 -38.90 -26.80
N LYS A 4 -5.30 -39.05 -27.28
CA LYS A 4 -6.25 -37.93 -27.42
C LYS A 4 -6.71 -37.39 -26.06
N SER A 5 -6.91 -38.27 -25.06
CA SER A 5 -7.27 -37.87 -23.70
C SER A 5 -6.12 -37.17 -22.95
N ILE A 6 -4.86 -37.59 -23.15
CA ILE A 6 -3.70 -36.91 -22.53
C ILE A 6 -3.53 -35.48 -23.08
N ILE A 7 -3.66 -35.30 -24.40
CA ILE A 7 -3.57 -33.98 -25.04
C ILE A 7 -4.69 -33.05 -24.53
N ALA A 8 -5.91 -33.56 -24.38
CA ALA A 8 -7.04 -32.79 -23.85
C ALA A 8 -6.82 -32.37 -22.39
N ILE A 9 -6.30 -33.25 -21.54
CA ILE A 9 -6.01 -32.94 -20.12
C ILE A 9 -4.91 -31.87 -20.00
N CYS A 10 -3.85 -31.97 -20.80
CA CYS A 10 -2.79 -30.95 -20.84
C CYS A 10 -3.31 -29.59 -21.30
N ALA A 11 -4.18 -29.54 -22.31
CA ALA A 11 -4.78 -28.29 -22.78
C ALA A 11 -5.66 -27.62 -21.70
N VAL A 12 -6.46 -28.41 -20.97
CA VAL A 12 -7.29 -27.91 -19.87
C VAL A 12 -6.44 -27.38 -18.70
N LEU A 13 -5.36 -28.07 -18.34
CA LEU A 13 -4.42 -27.61 -17.30
C LEU A 13 -3.73 -26.30 -17.69
N VAL A 14 -3.31 -26.14 -18.95
CA VAL A 14 -2.68 -24.90 -19.44
C VAL A 14 -3.68 -23.72 -19.39
N ILE A 15 -4.94 -23.94 -19.77
CA ILE A 15 -5.99 -22.91 -19.69
C ILE A 15 -6.30 -22.54 -18.23
N LEU A 16 -6.32 -23.49 -17.31
CA LEU A 16 -6.51 -23.23 -15.88
C LEU A 16 -5.34 -22.45 -15.26
N VAL A 17 -4.10 -22.76 -15.65
CA VAL A 17 -2.91 -22.00 -15.24
C VAL A 17 -2.95 -20.59 -15.81
N LEU A 18 -3.32 -20.41 -17.08
CA LEU A 18 -3.45 -19.10 -17.70
C LEU A 18 -4.57 -18.26 -17.07
N ALA A 19 -5.72 -18.88 -16.75
CA ALA A 19 -6.82 -18.20 -16.05
C ALA A 19 -6.43 -17.80 -14.63
N ALA A 20 -5.71 -18.66 -13.89
CA ALA A 20 -5.15 -18.30 -12.57
C ALA A 20 -4.12 -17.17 -12.67
N VAL A 21 -3.31 -17.13 -13.72
CA VAL A 21 -2.37 -16.02 -13.98
C VAL A 21 -3.10 -14.72 -14.34
N LEU A 22 -4.23 -14.78 -15.06
CA LEU A 22 -5.07 -13.62 -15.37
C LEU A 22 -5.80 -13.06 -14.13
N VAL A 23 -6.22 -13.90 -13.19
CA VAL A 23 -6.74 -13.46 -11.90
C VAL A 23 -5.66 -12.75 -11.07
N LEU A 24 -4.37 -13.07 -11.27
CA LEU A 24 -3.23 -12.40 -10.63
C LEU A 24 -2.87 -11.05 -11.30
N THR A 25 -3.49 -10.72 -12.44
CA THR A 25 -3.38 -9.42 -13.12
C THR A 25 -4.63 -8.56 -12.94
N GLY A 26 -5.39 -8.75 -11.85
CA GLY A 26 -6.47 -7.83 -11.45
C GLY A 26 -6.01 -6.36 -11.51
N ASN A 27 -6.94 -5.43 -11.74
CA ASN A 27 -6.59 -4.03 -11.92
C ASN A 27 -5.86 -3.56 -10.66
N ARG A 28 -4.58 -3.24 -10.79
CA ARG A 28 -3.75 -2.81 -9.67
C ARG A 28 -4.03 -1.36 -9.31
N GLY A 29 -3.73 -0.98 -8.08
CA GLY A 29 -3.71 0.44 -7.70
C GLY A 29 -2.70 1.20 -8.55
N ASN A 30 -3.07 2.38 -9.02
CA ASN A 30 -2.20 3.22 -9.83
C ASN A 30 -1.31 4.09 -8.93
N VAL A 31 0.00 3.92 -9.05
CA VAL A 31 1.04 4.67 -8.32
C VAL A 31 2.03 5.37 -9.25
N SER A 32 1.66 5.59 -10.52
CA SER A 32 2.58 6.11 -11.54
C SER A 32 2.96 7.59 -11.39
N ASN A 33 2.10 8.39 -10.75
CA ASN A 33 2.25 9.85 -10.65
C ASN A 33 2.02 10.33 -9.21
N VAL A 34 2.55 9.61 -8.22
CA VAL A 34 2.39 9.95 -6.81
C VAL A 34 3.20 11.22 -6.51
N ASN A 35 2.54 12.25 -5.99
CA ASN A 35 3.22 13.40 -5.39
C ASN A 35 3.79 12.99 -4.03
N ARG A 36 5.12 12.89 -3.91
CA ARG A 36 5.77 12.59 -2.63
C ARG A 36 6.15 13.90 -1.95
N VAL A 37 5.46 14.22 -0.86
CA VAL A 37 5.73 15.39 -0.03
C VAL A 37 6.51 14.96 1.20
N VAL A 38 7.81 15.22 1.18
CA VAL A 38 8.70 15.03 2.34
C VAL A 38 9.05 16.41 2.90
N GLY A 39 8.41 16.76 4.01
CA GLY A 39 8.67 18.00 4.73
C GLY A 39 9.69 17.81 5.85
N TYR A 40 9.85 18.86 6.67
CA TYR A 40 10.67 18.80 7.87
C TYR A 40 10.18 17.71 8.84
N SER A 41 11.10 16.99 9.46
CA SER A 41 10.84 16.01 10.52
C SER A 41 11.93 16.09 11.58
N ALA A 42 11.54 16.00 12.85
CA ALA A 42 12.49 15.85 13.95
C ALA A 42 12.84 14.39 14.24
N LEU A 43 11.97 13.45 13.85
CA LEU A 43 12.10 12.02 14.17
C LEU A 43 12.77 11.21 13.06
N TYR A 44 12.56 11.56 11.80
CA TYR A 44 12.95 10.76 10.64
C TYR A 44 13.76 11.56 9.63
N GLY A 45 14.84 10.95 9.14
CA GLY A 45 15.54 11.47 7.96
C GLY A 45 14.75 11.23 6.67
N GLU A 46 14.97 12.09 5.68
CA GLU A 46 14.32 12.05 4.36
C GLU A 46 14.39 10.65 3.69
N ASN A 47 15.53 9.96 3.78
CA ASN A 47 15.67 8.61 3.24
C ASN A 47 14.71 7.61 3.92
N SER A 48 14.56 7.69 5.24
CA SER A 48 13.70 6.77 5.98
C SER A 48 12.22 7.00 5.65
N ILE A 49 11.82 8.25 5.41
CA ILE A 49 10.48 8.62 4.96
C ILE A 49 10.21 8.07 3.56
N ASN A 50 11.16 8.26 2.63
CA ASN A 50 11.03 7.72 1.28
C ASN A 50 10.96 6.18 1.26
N GLU A 51 11.73 5.50 2.11
CA GLU A 51 11.62 4.04 2.28
C GLU A 51 10.21 3.63 2.78
N ALA A 52 9.58 4.41 3.65
CA ALA A 52 8.21 4.16 4.09
C ALA A 52 7.22 4.35 2.93
N PHE A 53 7.41 5.38 2.11
CA PHE A 53 6.61 5.62 0.91
C PHE A 53 6.73 4.48 -0.09
N ASP A 54 7.93 3.94 -0.32
CA ASP A 54 8.13 2.79 -1.21
C ASP A 54 7.34 1.56 -0.75
N VAL A 55 7.28 1.32 0.57
CA VAL A 55 6.50 0.22 1.14
C VAL A 55 4.99 0.46 0.96
N ILE A 56 4.53 1.70 1.11
CA ILE A 56 3.13 2.08 0.89
C ILE A 56 2.74 1.92 -0.57
N GLU A 57 3.50 2.47 -1.51
CA GLU A 57 3.21 2.36 -2.95
C GLU A 57 3.16 0.90 -3.41
N LYS A 58 4.06 0.06 -2.89
CA LYS A 58 4.05 -1.38 -3.18
C LYS A 58 2.78 -2.06 -2.66
N LYS A 59 2.31 -1.71 -1.46
CA LYS A 59 1.06 -2.25 -0.92
C LYS A 59 -0.15 -1.70 -1.66
N PHE A 60 -0.17 -0.40 -1.94
CA PHE A 60 -1.24 0.27 -2.68
C PHE A 60 -1.43 -0.34 -4.07
N ALA A 61 -0.34 -0.48 -4.83
CA ALA A 61 -0.38 -1.10 -6.16
C ALA A 61 -0.92 -2.53 -6.13
N LYS A 62 -0.76 -3.25 -5.02
CA LYS A 62 -1.24 -4.62 -4.89
C LYS A 62 -2.71 -4.70 -4.45
N ASP A 63 -3.08 -3.90 -3.46
CA ASP A 63 -4.29 -4.13 -2.67
C ASP A 63 -5.40 -3.07 -2.92
N PHE A 64 -5.11 -1.98 -3.62
CA PHE A 64 -6.05 -0.87 -3.87
C PHE A 64 -6.49 -0.87 -5.34
N GLU A 65 -7.11 -1.95 -5.78
CA GLU A 65 -7.67 -2.08 -7.14
C GLU A 65 -8.62 -0.93 -7.46
N GLY A 66 -8.55 -0.40 -8.69
CA GLY A 66 -9.40 0.70 -9.15
C GLY A 66 -9.15 2.05 -8.46
N CYS A 67 -8.13 2.16 -7.61
CA CYS A 67 -7.74 3.41 -6.97
C CYS A 67 -6.48 4.02 -7.61
N THR A 68 -6.35 5.34 -7.54
CA THR A 68 -5.17 6.08 -7.97
C THR A 68 -4.60 6.88 -6.82
N LEU A 69 -3.40 6.53 -6.37
CA LEU A 69 -2.66 7.25 -5.33
C LEU A 69 -2.12 8.56 -5.92
N THR A 70 -2.52 9.69 -5.36
CA THR A 70 -2.16 11.02 -5.87
C THR A 70 -1.12 11.71 -5.00
N GLU A 71 -1.11 11.45 -3.69
CA GLU A 71 -0.13 12.04 -2.77
C GLU A 71 0.26 11.06 -1.65
N LEU A 72 1.53 11.09 -1.27
CA LEU A 72 2.04 10.62 0.01
C LEU A 72 2.73 11.77 0.73
N ARG A 73 2.38 11.98 2.00
CA ARG A 73 2.84 13.12 2.78
C ARG A 73 3.33 12.71 4.15
N TYR A 74 4.52 13.21 4.47
CA TYR A 74 5.05 13.26 5.81
C TYR A 74 5.79 14.58 5.99
N ASP A 75 5.32 15.40 6.91
CA ASP A 75 5.90 16.70 7.24
C ASP A 75 5.67 17.01 8.73
N LYS A 76 6.09 18.20 9.17
CA LYS A 76 6.00 18.62 10.56
C LYS A 76 4.56 18.58 11.10
N ASP A 77 3.57 18.88 10.27
CA ASP A 77 2.17 18.91 10.70
C ASP A 77 1.64 17.48 10.89
N VAL A 78 2.03 16.56 10.01
CA VAL A 78 1.78 15.12 10.18
C VAL A 78 2.48 14.58 11.44
N GLU A 79 3.77 14.88 11.62
CA GLU A 79 4.55 14.44 12.79
C GLU A 79 3.89 14.91 14.10
N ASN A 80 3.51 16.18 14.18
CA ASN A 80 2.84 16.75 15.35
C ASN A 80 1.45 16.14 15.58
N ARG A 81 0.69 15.87 14.51
CA ARG A 81 -0.65 15.28 14.62
C ARG A 81 -0.63 13.90 15.28
N PHE A 82 0.40 13.09 15.02
CA PHE A 82 0.51 11.72 15.54
C PHE A 82 1.59 11.56 16.64
N ALA A 83 2.12 12.66 17.18
CA ALA A 83 3.24 12.63 18.13
C ALA A 83 2.96 11.75 19.36
N GLU A 84 1.76 11.84 19.94
CA GLU A 84 1.38 11.02 21.11
C GLU A 84 1.34 9.53 20.77
N GLU A 85 0.82 9.15 19.60
CA GLU A 85 0.75 7.76 19.14
C GLU A 85 2.15 7.19 18.87
N ILE A 86 3.00 7.98 18.22
CA ILE A 86 4.39 7.62 17.93
C ILE A 86 5.17 7.42 19.24
N GLU A 87 5.06 8.37 20.17
CA GLU A 87 5.75 8.29 21.46
C GLU A 87 5.25 7.11 22.30
N LYS A 88 3.93 6.91 22.37
CA LYS A 88 3.33 5.79 23.11
C LYS A 88 3.78 4.46 22.53
N TYR A 89 3.71 4.29 21.21
CA TYR A 89 4.12 3.05 20.56
C TYR A 89 5.59 2.75 20.82
N HIS A 90 6.45 3.77 20.75
CA HIS A 90 7.87 3.64 21.08
C HIS A 90 8.10 3.18 22.52
N LYS A 91 7.43 3.80 23.50
CA LYS A 91 7.57 3.44 24.93
C LYS A 91 7.09 2.02 25.23
N GLU A 92 5.97 1.60 24.64
CA GLU A 92 5.35 0.30 24.92
C GLU A 92 6.03 -0.85 24.18
N ASN A 93 6.56 -0.61 22.96
CA ASN A 93 7.04 -1.66 22.07
C ASN A 93 8.56 -1.59 21.81
N ASN A 94 9.23 -0.53 22.26
CA ASN A 94 10.65 -0.25 21.97
C ASN A 94 10.97 -0.30 20.46
N GLN A 95 10.06 0.23 19.65
CA GLN A 95 10.10 0.18 18.18
C GLN A 95 9.64 1.50 17.58
N GLU A 96 10.23 1.90 16.46
CA GLU A 96 9.86 3.13 15.75
C GLU A 96 8.52 2.96 15.00
N LEU A 97 7.68 3.99 15.05
CA LEU A 97 6.39 4.08 14.34
C LEU A 97 6.35 5.35 13.50
N ILE A 98 6.18 5.22 12.18
CA ILE A 98 5.89 6.35 11.29
C ILE A 98 4.43 6.26 10.83
N VAL A 99 3.73 7.40 10.89
CA VAL A 99 2.38 7.55 10.34
C VAL A 99 2.45 8.45 9.12
N VAL A 100 2.11 7.92 7.95
CA VAL A 100 2.11 8.64 6.68
C VAL A 100 0.67 8.90 6.25
N LEU A 101 0.40 10.09 5.71
CA LEU A 101 -0.89 10.40 5.11
C LEU A 101 -0.84 10.20 3.60
N SER A 102 -1.94 9.72 3.03
CA SER A 102 -2.12 9.65 1.59
C SER A 102 -3.42 10.30 1.14
N THR A 103 -3.41 10.80 -0.09
CA THR A 103 -4.63 11.09 -0.86
C THR A 103 -4.72 10.14 -2.04
N PHE A 104 -5.90 9.59 -2.29
CA PHE A 104 -6.17 8.78 -3.47
C PHE A 104 -7.61 8.95 -3.96
N ASN A 105 -7.79 8.69 -5.25
CA ASN A 105 -9.10 8.71 -5.91
C ASN A 105 -9.57 7.30 -6.20
N THR A 106 -10.88 7.08 -6.18
CA THR A 106 -11.50 5.83 -6.58
C THR A 106 -12.17 5.94 -7.96
N ASP A 107 -12.25 4.82 -8.67
CA ASP A 107 -12.98 4.74 -9.93
C ASP A 107 -14.49 4.63 -9.72
N GLU A 108 -15.23 4.43 -10.82
CA GLU A 108 -16.69 4.30 -10.82
C GLU A 108 -17.22 3.10 -10.02
N LYS A 109 -16.36 2.15 -9.64
CA LYS A 109 -16.73 0.97 -8.84
C LYS A 109 -16.41 1.15 -7.36
N GLY A 110 -15.69 2.20 -6.99
CA GLY A 110 -15.17 2.34 -5.63
C GLY A 110 -14.03 1.36 -5.36
N GLY A 111 -13.19 1.16 -6.36
CA GLY A 111 -12.10 0.18 -6.32
C GLY A 111 -12.60 -1.25 -6.46
N ASP A 112 -12.34 -2.09 -5.45
CA ASP A 112 -12.87 -3.46 -5.38
C ASP A 112 -14.32 -3.52 -4.84
N GLY A 113 -14.95 -2.36 -4.64
CA GLY A 113 -16.29 -2.19 -4.04
C GLY A 113 -16.24 -1.87 -2.55
N SER A 114 -15.06 -1.77 -1.94
CA SER A 114 -14.89 -1.40 -0.52
C SER A 114 -14.97 0.12 -0.27
N PHE A 115 -14.86 0.94 -1.32
CA PHE A 115 -14.90 2.39 -1.22
C PHE A 115 -16.12 2.99 -1.95
N ASN A 116 -16.38 4.26 -1.70
CA ASN A 116 -17.34 5.02 -2.50
C ASN A 116 -16.81 5.17 -3.93
N SER A 117 -17.72 5.15 -4.90
CA SER A 117 -17.37 5.37 -6.31
C SER A 117 -17.10 6.84 -6.60
N ASN A 118 -16.12 7.10 -7.48
CA ASN A 118 -15.72 8.45 -7.92
C ASN A 118 -15.44 9.42 -6.77
N ASP A 119 -14.85 8.95 -5.68
CA ASP A 119 -14.62 9.72 -4.46
C ASP A 119 -13.12 9.99 -4.25
N THR A 120 -12.82 10.95 -3.37
CA THR A 120 -11.46 11.31 -2.95
C THR A 120 -11.29 11.01 -1.47
N TYR A 121 -10.31 10.19 -1.14
CA TYR A 121 -9.96 9.85 0.22
C TYR A 121 -8.73 10.64 0.64
N ASP A 122 -8.97 11.75 1.34
CA ASP A 122 -7.90 12.59 1.90
C ASP A 122 -7.47 12.12 3.29
N ASN A 123 -6.20 12.35 3.61
CA ASN A 123 -5.62 12.04 4.92
C ASN A 123 -5.81 10.57 5.35
N TRP A 124 -5.86 9.65 4.39
CA TRP A 124 -5.87 8.21 4.69
C TRP A 124 -4.55 7.83 5.36
N GLN A 125 -4.60 7.11 6.47
CA GLN A 125 -3.46 6.94 7.36
C GLN A 125 -2.79 5.60 7.09
N TRP A 126 -1.46 5.60 7.11
CA TRP A 126 -0.63 4.40 7.02
C TRP A 126 0.27 4.31 8.23
N TYR A 127 0.13 3.25 9.01
CA TYR A 127 0.95 2.99 10.19
C TYR A 127 2.03 1.98 9.82
N LEU A 128 3.30 2.41 9.89
CA LEU A 128 4.45 1.55 9.60
C LEU A 128 5.40 1.51 10.78
N VAL A 129 5.92 0.31 11.05
CA VAL A 129 6.93 0.12 12.08
C VAL A 129 8.26 -0.28 11.48
N LYS A 130 9.36 0.22 12.05
CA LYS A 130 10.69 -0.20 11.61
C LYS A 130 10.91 -1.64 12.05
N THR A 131 11.42 -2.48 11.14
CA THR A 131 11.72 -3.88 11.45
C THR A 131 12.79 -3.99 12.53
N ALA A 132 12.82 -5.11 13.26
CA ALA A 132 13.76 -5.32 14.36
C ALA A 132 15.24 -5.22 13.94
N ASP A 133 15.56 -5.57 12.68
CA ASP A 133 16.90 -5.41 12.09
C ASP A 133 17.20 -3.98 11.61
N LYS A 134 16.24 -3.05 11.76
CA LYS A 134 16.28 -1.64 11.36
C LYS A 134 16.49 -1.39 9.86
N LYS A 135 16.30 -2.39 9.01
CA LYS A 135 16.58 -2.29 7.56
C LYS A 135 15.38 -1.89 6.71
N SER A 136 14.17 -2.02 7.22
CA SER A 136 12.96 -1.79 6.42
C SER A 136 11.78 -1.34 7.27
N TRP A 137 10.74 -0.84 6.60
CA TRP A 137 9.46 -0.53 7.21
C TRP A 137 8.46 -1.66 6.93
N LYS A 138 7.54 -1.88 7.87
CA LYS A 138 6.43 -2.82 7.72
C LYS A 138 5.11 -2.13 8.07
N ILE A 139 4.15 -2.16 7.14
CA ILE A 139 2.79 -1.68 7.38
C ILE A 139 2.11 -2.60 8.40
N ILE A 140 1.58 -2.01 9.47
CA ILE A 140 0.81 -2.71 10.51
C ILE A 140 -0.67 -2.35 10.50
N ASN A 141 -1.03 -1.17 9.97
CA ASN A 141 -2.42 -0.75 9.83
C ASN A 141 -2.54 0.31 8.72
N CYS A 142 -3.74 0.45 8.15
CA CYS A 142 -4.09 1.57 7.28
C CYS A 142 -5.61 1.84 7.33
N GLY A 143 -6.01 3.11 7.28
CA GLY A 143 -7.42 3.49 7.40
C GLY A 143 -7.61 4.88 8.00
N TYR A 144 -8.82 5.14 8.49
CA TYR A 144 -9.17 6.31 9.29
C TYR A 144 -9.22 6.00 10.78
#